data_AF-A0A354GPB7-F1
#
_entry.id   AF-A0A354GPB7-F1
#
_cell.length_a   1.000
_cell.length_b   1.000
_cell.length_c   1.000
_cell.angle_alpha   90.00
_cell.angle_beta   90.00
_cell.angle_gamma   90.00
#
_symmetry.space_group_name_H-M   'P 1'
#
loop_
_entity.id
_entity.type
_entity.pdbx_description
1 polymer ?
#
loop_
_entity_poly.entity_id
_entity_poly.type
_entity_poly.pdbx_seq_one_letter_code
_entity_poly.pdbx_strand_id
1 'polypeptide(L)' 'NFDPMGVHTGDSITVAPAQTLTDKEYQRMRDAAMRIIREIGVETGGSNIQFAVNPDDGHMTAIEMNPRVSR' A
#
# COMPACT_ATOMS: atom_id res chain seq x y z
N ASN A 1 -3.48 -1.69 -8.31
CA ASN A 1 -3.22 -1.14 -9.66
C ASN A 1 -3.63 -2.19 -10.67
N PHE A 2 -4.25 -1.76 -11.77
CA PHE A 2 -4.49 -2.62 -12.92
C PHE A 2 -3.17 -2.90 -13.64
N ASP A 3 -2.33 -1.87 -13.79
CA ASP A 3 -0.97 -2.05 -14.29
C ASP A 3 -0.03 -2.54 -13.17
N PRO A 4 0.89 -3.47 -13.47
CA PRO A 4 1.78 -4.04 -12.47
C PRO A 4 2.87 -3.07 -12.02
N MET A 5 3.58 -3.46 -10.95
CA MET A 5 4.78 -2.78 -10.49
C MET A 5 5.77 -2.56 -11.66
N GLY A 6 6.22 -1.31 -11.81
CA GLY A 6 7.01 -0.85 -12.96
C GLY A 6 6.36 0.32 -13.70
N VAL A 7 5.04 0.50 -13.58
CA VAL A 7 4.32 1.71 -14.00
C VAL A 7 4.07 2.58 -12.78
N HIS A 8 4.34 3.88 -12.87
CA HIS A 8 4.11 4.81 -11.76
C HIS A 8 2.62 4.85 -11.40
N THR A 9 2.32 4.87 -10.10
CA THR A 9 0.92 4.81 -9.59
C THR A 9 0.02 5.90 -10.16
N GLY A 10 0.60 7.00 -10.63
CA GLY A 10 -0.15 8.07 -11.27
C GLY A 10 -0.53 7.92 -12.71
N ASP A 11 0.21 7.07 -13.40
CA ASP A 11 -0.01 6.78 -14.82
C ASP A 11 -0.73 5.45 -14.97
N SER A 12 -0.97 4.75 -13.86
CA SER A 12 -1.68 3.48 -13.82
C SER A 12 -3.18 3.66 -13.68
N ILE A 13 -3.94 2.78 -14.32
CA ILE A 13 -5.35 2.58 -13.97
C ILE A 13 -5.42 1.96 -12.57
N THR A 14 -6.15 2.60 -11.66
CA THR A 14 -6.34 2.12 -10.29
C THR A 14 -7.81 1.95 -9.97
N VAL A 15 -8.10 1.04 -9.05
CA VAL A 15 -9.46 0.74 -8.60
C VAL A 15 -9.50 0.70 -7.07
N ALA A 16 -10.64 1.08 -6.50
CA ALA A 16 -10.92 0.96 -5.09
C ALA A 16 -12.25 0.21 -4.89
N PRO A 17 -12.33 -0.77 -3.96
CA PRO A 17 -11.27 -1.23 -3.05
C PRO A 17 -10.27 -2.20 -3.73
N ALA A 18 -9.34 -2.78 -2.95
CA ALA A 18 -8.51 -3.91 -3.41
C ALA A 18 -9.40 -5.12 -3.74
N GLN A 19 -9.10 -5.82 -4.86
CA GLN A 19 -9.96 -6.87 -5.40
C GLN A 19 -9.43 -8.30 -5.22
N THR A 20 -8.11 -8.48 -5.19
CA THR A 20 -7.47 -9.80 -5.33
C THR A 20 -6.72 -10.28 -4.08
N LEU A 21 -6.77 -9.52 -2.99
CA LEU A 21 -6.21 -9.96 -1.72
C LEU A 21 -7.23 -10.78 -0.95
N THR A 22 -6.79 -11.90 -0.38
CA THR A 22 -7.56 -12.56 0.67
C THR A 22 -7.69 -11.66 1.89
N ASP A 23 -8.70 -11.89 2.74
CA ASP A 23 -8.85 -11.11 3.97
C ASP A 23 -7.58 -11.17 4.84
N LYS A 24 -6.93 -12.33 4.95
CA LYS A 24 -5.67 -12.48 5.71
C LYS A 24 -4.52 -11.64 5.15
N GLU A 25 -4.41 -11.51 3.83
CA GLU A 25 -3.40 -10.64 3.20
C GLU A 25 -3.74 -9.17 3.41
N TYR A 26 -5.02 -8.83 3.27
CA TYR A 26 -5.49 -7.47 3.50
C TYR A 26 -5.25 -7.01 4.95
N GLN A 27 -5.54 -7.85 5.96
CA GLN A 27 -5.25 -7.51 7.35
C GLN A 27 -3.74 -7.37 7.60
N ARG A 28 -2.90 -8.21 7.00
CA ARG A 28 -1.42 -8.07 7.09
C ARG A 28 -0.94 -6.73 6.49
N MET A 29 -1.48 -6.33 5.34
CA MET A 29 -1.20 -5.04 4.71
C MET A 29 -1.66 -3.87 5.58
N ARG A 30 -2.86 -3.97 6.17
CA ARG A 30 -3.42 -2.97 7.09
C ARG A 30 -2.53 -2.79 8.33
N ASP A 31 -2.14 -3.89 8.97
CA ASP A 31 -1.28 -3.85 10.16
C ASP A 31 0.10 -3.27 9.83
N ALA A 32 0.68 -3.64 8.68
CA ALA A 32 1.93 -3.06 8.21
C ALA A 32 1.82 -1.55 7.98
N ALA A 33 0.74 -1.07 7.34
CA ALA A 33 0.50 0.35 7.14
C ALA A 33 0.41 1.11 8.47
N MET A 34 -0.30 0.57 9.46
CA MET A 34 -0.38 1.16 10.80
C MET A 34 0.95 1.17 11.54
N ARG A 35 1.80 0.16 11.34
CA ARG A 35 3.14 0.13 11.93
C ARG A 35 4.04 1.19 11.30
N ILE A 36 4.03 1.30 9.97
CA ILE A 36 4.87 2.25 9.23
C ILE A 36 4.51 3.69 9.60
N ILE A 37 3.21 4.06 9.64
CA ILE A 37 2.82 5.43 9.98
C ILE A 37 3.22 5.83 11.42
N ARG A 38 3.15 4.88 12.36
CA ARG A 38 3.60 5.07 13.75
C ARG A 38 5.11 5.21 13.84
N GLU A 39 5.85 4.36 13.14
CA GLU A 39 7.32 4.38 13.14
C GLU A 39 7.88 5.67 12.53
N ILE A 40 7.25 6.19 11.48
CA ILE A 40 7.64 7.49 10.88
C ILE A 40 7.24 8.68 11.78
N GLY A 41 6.37 8.47 12.78
CA GLY A 41 5.99 9.51 13.74
C GLY A 41 4.90 10.46 13.23
N VAL A 42 4.04 10.01 12.30
CA VAL A 42 2.86 10.80 11.91
C VAL A 42 1.75 10.56 12.93
N GLU A 43 1.68 11.43 13.93
CA GLU A 43 0.73 11.30 15.04
C GLU A 43 -0.64 11.95 14.75
N THR A 44 -0.66 13.06 14.00
CA THR A 44 -1.86 13.90 13.83
C THR A 44 -2.09 14.27 12.36
N GLY A 45 -2.08 13.28 11.46
CA GLY A 45 -2.28 13.52 10.03
C GLY A 45 -2.52 12.24 9.24
N GLY A 46 -2.92 12.41 7.98
CA GLY A 46 -3.02 11.32 7.01
C GLY A 46 -1.70 11.08 6.29
N SER A 47 -1.52 9.86 5.78
CA SER A 47 -0.37 9.51 4.94
C SER A 47 -0.77 8.42 3.95
N ASN A 48 -0.08 8.40 2.81
CA ASN A 48 -0.24 7.35 1.80
C ASN A 48 0.94 6.38 1.89
N ILE A 49 0.67 5.08 1.94
CA ILE A 49 1.69 4.03 2.04
C ILE A 49 1.47 3.04 0.90
N GLN A 50 2.54 2.71 0.19
CA GLN A 50 2.50 1.86 -1.00
C GLN A 50 3.21 0.54 -0.75
N PHE A 51 2.61 -0.54 -1.27
CA PHE A 51 3.11 -1.90 -1.14
C PHE A 51 3.18 -2.58 -2.51
N ALA A 52 4.15 -3.48 -2.67
CA ALA A 52 4.18 -4.48 -3.73
C ALA A 52 3.82 -5.84 -3.12
N VAL A 53 3.06 -6.65 -3.84
CA VAL A 53 2.74 -8.03 -3.46
C VAL A 53 3.14 -8.94 -4.62
N ASN A 54 3.94 -9.97 -4.33
CA ASN A 54 4.24 -11.02 -5.29
C ASN A 54 2.99 -11.93 -5.43
N PRO A 55 2.37 -12.04 -6.63
CA PRO A 55 1.17 -12.84 -6.82
C PRO A 55 1.38 -14.35 -6.67
N ASP A 56 2.63 -14.84 -6.77
CA ASP A 56 2.92 -16.28 -6.71
C ASP A 56 2.88 -16.83 -5.28
N ASP A 57 3.32 -16.03 -4.29
CA ASP A 57 3.50 -16.45 -2.90
C ASP A 57 2.93 -15.50 -1.85
N GLY A 58 2.38 -14.35 -2.27
CA GLY A 58 1.83 -13.33 -1.38
C GLY A 58 2.89 -12.54 -0.60
N HIS A 59 4.18 -12.61 -0.97
CA HIS A 59 5.23 -11.84 -0.33
C HIS A 59 4.99 -10.34 -0.53
N MET A 60 4.88 -9.60 0.58
CA MET A 60 4.57 -8.18 0.60
C MET A 60 5.80 -7.34 0.99
N THR A 61 6.10 -6.32 0.19
CA THR A 61 7.20 -5.38 0.41
C THR A 61 6.66 -3.96 0.45
N ALA A 62 7.04 -3.16 1.45
CA ALA A 62 6.76 -1.73 1.48
C ALA A 62 7.64 -0.99 0.46
N ILE A 63 7.05 -0.11 -0.34
CA ILE A 63 7.76 0.66 -1.38
C ILE A 63 8.15 2.04 -0.82
N GLU A 64 7.16 2.80 -0.38
CA GLU A 64 7.34 4.14 0.18
C GLU A 64 6.17 4.55 1.09
N MET A 65 6.40 5.60 1.87
CA MET A 65 5.36 6.35 2.58
C MET A 65 5.48 7.84 2.26
N ASN A 66 4.35 8.45 1.96
CA ASN A 66 4.20 9.89 1.76
C ASN A 66 3.52 10.50 3.00
N PRO A 67 4.25 11.23 3.87
CA PRO A 67 3.72 11.78 5.13
C PRO A 67 2.91 13.07 4.91
N ARG A 68 1.93 13.00 4.00
CA ARG A 68 1.07 14.11 3.58
C ARG A 68 -0.15 13.57 2.84
N VAL A 69 -1.07 14.46 2.50
CA VAL A 69 -2.14 14.15 1.53
C VAL A 69 -1.54 13.79 0.16
N SER A 70 -2.19 12.85 -0.52
CA SER A 70 -1.85 12.44 -1.88
C SER A 70 -3.04 12.68 -2.81
N ARG A 71 -2.73 12.71 -4.10
CA ARG A 71 -3.71 12.57 -5.17
C ARG A 71 -4.29 11.16 -5.23
#